data_AF-A0A016UFT2-F1
#
_entry.id   AF-A0A016UFT2-F1
#
_cell.length_a   1.000
_cell.length_b   1.000
_cell.length_c   1.000
_cell.angle_alpha   90.00
_cell.angle_beta   90.00
_cell.angle_gamma   90.00
#
_symmetry.space_group_name_H-M   'P 1'
#
loop_
_entity.id
_entity.type
_entity.pdbx_description
1 polymer ?
#
loop_
_entity_poly.entity_id
_entity_poly.type
_entity_poly.pdbx_seq_one_letter_code
_entity_poly.pdbx_strand_id
1 'polypeptide(L)'
;MGGIPHPRNCSTCLCPTGYGGKECKERPQGCGQEYEATSSYKVLEDVVGHPEQGYTDREDYEKCTYWVKAPTGKKIEIEIVGLSDGLAVDGCQYGGVEIKTNKDQKLTGYRFCAKEDAGVRLVSKRNIVPIITYNRVYFTKTILKYRIAP
;
A
#
# COMPACT_ATOMS: atom_id res chain seq x y z
N MET A 1 -1.83 8.05 13.09
CA MET A 1 -0.39 8.39 13.05
C MET A 1 -0.27 9.90 13.26
N GLY A 2 0.92 10.45 13.46
CA GLY A 2 1.13 11.90 13.43
C GLY A 2 2.06 12.25 12.28
N GLY A 3 1.73 13.30 11.53
CA GLY A 3 2.61 13.84 10.48
C GLY A 3 3.59 14.87 11.02
N ILE A 4 4.27 15.57 10.11
CA ILE A 4 5.10 16.73 10.44
C ILE A 4 4.25 17.98 10.19
N PRO A 5 4.13 18.94 11.12
CA PRO A 5 3.38 20.17 10.89
C PRO A 5 3.81 20.86 9.59
N HIS A 6 2.84 21.28 8.78
CA HIS A 6 3.13 21.88 7.48
C HIS A 6 3.78 23.26 7.67
N PRO A 7 4.92 23.55 7.02
CA PRO A 7 5.73 24.74 7.31
C PRO A 7 5.03 26.07 7.01
N ARG A 8 4.03 26.07 6.10
CA ARG A 8 3.22 27.25 5.77
C ARG A 8 1.83 27.27 6.43
N ASN A 9 1.44 26.19 7.12
CA ASN A 9 0.12 26.08 7.74
C ASN A 9 0.18 25.08 8.91
N CYS A 10 0.44 25.58 10.12
CA CYS A 10 0.63 24.75 11.31
C CYS A 10 -0.63 23.97 11.73
N SER A 11 -1.79 24.26 11.15
CA SER A 11 -3.06 23.57 11.43
C SER A 11 -3.27 22.30 10.59
N THR A 12 -2.32 21.95 9.73
CA THR A 12 -2.32 20.70 8.95
C THR A 12 -0.94 20.03 8.99
N CYS A 13 -0.91 18.73 8.74
CA CYS A 13 0.30 17.94 8.72
C CYS A 13 0.66 17.49 7.29
N LEU A 14 1.97 17.45 7.02
CA LEU A 14 2.54 16.64 5.94
C LEU A 14 2.50 15.17 6.37
N CYS A 15 1.76 14.36 5.62
CA CYS A 15 1.51 12.97 5.96
C CYS A 15 2.46 11.99 5.28
N PRO A 16 2.90 10.93 5.99
CA PRO A 16 3.57 9.81 5.35
C PRO A 16 2.68 9.18 4.27
N THR A 17 3.31 8.57 3.27
CA THR A 17 2.61 7.82 2.21
C THR A 17 1.65 6.80 2.81
N GLY A 18 0.42 6.78 2.30
CA GLY A 18 -0.65 5.94 2.82
C GLY A 18 -1.48 6.56 3.95
N TYR A 19 -1.18 7.79 4.39
CA TYR A 19 -1.95 8.54 5.40
C TYR A 19 -2.38 9.92 4.89
N GLY A 20 -3.52 10.40 5.38
CA GLY A 20 -4.11 11.69 5.02
C GLY A 20 -4.95 12.29 6.16
N GLY A 21 -5.66 13.37 5.82
CA GLY A 21 -6.37 14.21 6.80
C GLY A 21 -5.44 15.20 7.50
N LYS A 22 -6.02 16.14 8.26
CA LYS A 22 -5.26 17.22 8.93
C LYS A 22 -4.19 16.70 9.89
N GLU A 23 -4.42 15.54 10.49
CA GLU A 23 -3.54 14.93 11.49
C GLU A 23 -2.89 13.63 11.04
N CYS A 24 -3.03 13.22 9.77
CA CYS A 24 -2.50 11.94 9.26
C CYS A 24 -3.10 10.71 9.99
N LYS A 25 -4.41 10.79 10.27
CA LYS A 25 -5.19 9.75 10.94
C LYS A 25 -6.24 9.11 10.03
N GLU A 26 -6.34 9.57 8.80
CA GLU A 26 -7.31 9.09 7.82
C GLU A 26 -6.58 8.44 6.64
N ARG A 27 -7.30 7.61 5.88
CA ARG A 27 -6.84 7.17 4.58
C ARG A 27 -6.80 8.38 3.63
N PRO A 28 -5.76 8.51 2.77
CA PRO A 28 -5.74 9.52 1.72
C PRO A 28 -7.00 9.49 0.85
N GLN A 29 -7.41 10.66 0.34
CA GLN A 29 -8.46 10.74 -0.67
C GLN A 29 -8.00 10.11 -2.00
N GLY A 30 -8.95 9.69 -2.83
CA GLY A 30 -8.71 8.96 -4.07
C GLY A 30 -9.15 7.50 -4.00
N CYS A 31 -8.71 6.70 -4.97
CA CYS A 31 -9.07 5.29 -5.08
C CYS A 31 -8.51 4.42 -3.94
N GLY A 32 -9.05 3.22 -3.82
CA GLY A 32 -8.84 2.31 -2.71
C GLY A 32 -9.86 2.47 -1.58
N GLN A 33 -9.77 1.62 -0.57
CA GLN A 33 -10.77 1.54 0.50
C GLN A 33 -10.24 0.95 1.80
N GLU A 34 -11.05 1.03 2.86
CA GLU A 34 -10.75 0.40 4.14
C GLU A 34 -11.37 -1.00 4.22
N TYR A 35 -10.60 -1.95 4.75
CA TYR A 35 -11.02 -3.33 4.95
C TYR A 35 -10.83 -3.72 6.41
N GLU A 36 -11.74 -4.55 6.92
CA GLU A 36 -11.60 -5.19 8.23
C GLU A 36 -11.08 -6.62 8.07
N ALA A 37 -9.96 -6.92 8.72
CA ALA A 37 -9.38 -8.25 8.78
C ALA A 37 -10.14 -9.14 9.77
N THR A 38 -10.27 -10.41 9.41
CA THR A 38 -10.86 -11.47 10.24
C THR A 38 -9.83 -12.57 10.49
N SER A 39 -10.14 -13.57 11.30
CA SER A 39 -9.27 -14.75 11.48
C SER A 39 -9.10 -15.56 10.18
N SER A 40 -10.10 -15.57 9.31
CA SER A 40 -10.03 -16.15 7.97
C SER A 40 -9.39 -15.19 6.96
N TYR A 41 -8.73 -15.77 5.94
CA TYR A 41 -8.19 -15.01 4.83
C TYR A 41 -9.29 -14.34 4.01
N LYS A 42 -9.05 -13.07 3.68
CA LYS A 42 -9.78 -12.29 2.67
C LYS A 42 -8.82 -11.91 1.55
N VAL A 43 -9.36 -11.57 0.39
CA VAL A 43 -8.57 -11.19 -0.81
C VAL A 43 -8.71 -9.70 -1.05
N LEU A 44 -7.60 -9.05 -1.37
CA LEU A 44 -7.54 -7.71 -1.95
C LEU A 44 -6.94 -7.85 -3.33
N GLU A 45 -7.68 -7.44 -4.35
CA GLU A 45 -7.22 -7.38 -5.73
C GLU A 45 -7.36 -5.95 -6.23
N ASP A 46 -6.35 -5.48 -6.95
CA ASP A 46 -6.35 -4.16 -7.56
C ASP A 46 -5.55 -4.12 -8.86
N VAL A 47 -5.93 -3.22 -9.76
CA VAL A 47 -5.26 -2.93 -11.02
C VAL A 47 -5.12 -1.42 -11.14
N VAL A 48 -3.88 -0.94 -11.24
CA VAL A 48 -3.56 0.49 -11.38
C VAL A 48 -2.86 0.72 -12.71
N GLY A 49 -3.18 1.82 -13.40
CA GLY A 49 -2.72 2.10 -14.76
C GLY A 49 -3.58 1.42 -15.82
N HIS A 50 -3.33 1.81 -17.07
CA HIS A 50 -4.14 1.41 -18.22
C HIS A 50 -3.26 0.89 -19.37
N PRO A 51 -3.65 -0.22 -20.04
CA PRO A 51 -2.90 -0.75 -21.18
C PRO A 51 -2.68 0.28 -22.30
N GLU A 52 -3.66 1.17 -22.52
CA GLU A 52 -3.60 2.21 -23.55
C GLU A 52 -2.48 3.23 -23.32
N GLN A 53 -1.97 3.35 -22.10
CA GLN A 53 -0.88 4.28 -21.75
C GLN A 53 0.50 3.76 -22.22
N GLY A 54 0.61 2.50 -22.65
CA GLY A 54 1.85 1.92 -23.16
C GLY A 54 3.00 1.88 -22.14
N TYR A 55 4.23 1.67 -22.61
CA TYR A 55 5.42 1.51 -21.77
C TYR A 55 6.23 2.80 -21.58
N THR A 56 5.72 3.93 -22.07
CA THR A 56 6.38 5.22 -21.87
C THR A 56 6.19 5.65 -20.42
N ASP A 57 7.32 6.02 -19.81
CA ASP A 57 7.37 6.43 -18.42
C ASP A 57 6.63 7.75 -18.19
N ARG A 58 5.66 7.74 -17.28
CA ARG A 58 4.88 8.94 -16.90
C ARG A 58 5.62 9.72 -15.82
N GLU A 59 5.40 11.03 -15.70
CA GLU A 59 6.05 11.81 -14.63
C GLU A 59 5.53 11.40 -13.25
N ASP A 60 4.21 11.28 -13.13
CA ASP A 60 3.54 10.91 -11.89
C ASP A 60 3.16 9.44 -11.83
N TYR A 61 3.05 8.94 -10.60
CA TYR A 61 2.47 7.63 -10.32
C TYR A 61 0.97 7.76 -10.12
N GLU A 62 0.22 6.88 -10.78
CA GLU A 62 -1.12 6.54 -10.33
C GLU A 62 -1.01 5.66 -9.08
N LYS A 63 -1.84 5.93 -8.07
CA LYS A 63 -1.80 5.21 -6.79
C LYS A 63 -3.19 4.99 -6.23
N CYS A 64 -3.46 3.78 -5.74
CA CYS A 64 -4.61 3.49 -4.90
C CYS A 64 -4.15 3.12 -3.49
N THR A 65 -4.83 3.65 -2.48
CA THR A 65 -4.47 3.40 -1.08
C THR A 65 -5.58 2.65 -0.38
N TYR A 66 -5.24 1.50 0.17
CA TYR A 66 -6.10 0.65 0.97
C TYR A 66 -5.60 0.58 2.40
N TRP A 67 -6.51 0.49 3.37
CA TRP A 67 -6.18 0.23 4.77
C TRP A 67 -6.78 -1.09 5.19
N VAL A 68 -5.94 -2.07 5.53
CA VAL A 68 -6.42 -3.25 6.26
C VAL A 68 -6.34 -2.95 7.74
N LYS A 69 -7.47 -3.04 8.44
CA LYS A 69 -7.61 -2.75 9.86
C LYS A 69 -7.95 -4.03 10.61
N ALA A 70 -7.52 -4.06 11.87
CA ALA A 70 -7.84 -5.09 12.83
C ALA A 70 -8.16 -4.43 14.18
N PRO A 71 -8.81 -5.15 15.11
CA PRO A 71 -9.00 -4.67 16.47
C PRO A 71 -7.68 -4.25 17.13
N THR A 72 -7.73 -3.25 17.99
CA THR A 72 -6.56 -2.77 18.74
C THR A 72 -5.87 -3.92 19.47
N GLY A 73 -4.54 -3.96 19.39
CA GLY A 73 -3.72 -5.04 19.99
C GLY A 73 -3.54 -6.27 19.10
N LYS A 74 -4.31 -6.41 18.01
CA LYS A 74 -4.10 -7.45 17.01
C LYS A 74 -3.09 -7.00 15.93
N LYS A 75 -2.47 -7.99 15.31
CA LYS A 75 -1.59 -7.82 14.15
C LYS A 75 -2.29 -8.39 12.92
N ILE A 76 -1.83 -7.99 11.75
CA ILE A 76 -2.37 -8.38 10.45
C ILE A 76 -1.25 -9.10 9.70
N GLU A 77 -1.59 -10.26 9.16
CA GLU A 77 -0.75 -10.98 8.21
C GLU A 77 -1.22 -10.62 6.80
N ILE A 78 -0.29 -10.21 5.95
CA ILE A 78 -0.49 -9.99 4.53
C ILE A 78 0.37 -11.01 3.76
N GLU A 79 -0.23 -11.70 2.81
CA GLU A 79 0.44 -12.62 1.89
C GLU A 79 0.29 -12.09 0.46
N ILE A 80 1.40 -12.05 -0.28
CA ILE A 80 1.38 -11.71 -1.70
C ILE A 80 0.94 -12.96 -2.47
N VAL A 81 -0.18 -12.88 -3.19
CA VAL A 81 -0.68 -13.99 -4.02
C VAL A 81 -0.13 -13.88 -5.43
N GLY A 82 -0.05 -12.67 -5.97
CA GLY A 82 0.50 -12.45 -7.31
C GLY A 82 0.66 -10.97 -7.64
N LEU A 83 1.64 -10.69 -8.50
CA LEU A 83 1.96 -9.38 -9.05
C LEU A 83 2.10 -9.50 -10.57
N SER A 84 1.88 -8.40 -11.30
CA SER A 84 2.18 -8.34 -12.73
C SER A 84 3.65 -8.67 -13.02
N ASP A 85 3.89 -9.39 -14.11
CA ASP A 85 5.24 -9.68 -14.62
C ASP A 85 5.78 -8.53 -15.49
N GLY A 86 7.09 -8.49 -15.71
CA GLY A 86 7.74 -7.60 -16.69
C GLY A 86 7.96 -6.15 -16.26
N LEU A 87 7.59 -5.78 -15.02
CA LEU A 87 7.80 -4.43 -14.45
C LEU A 87 8.86 -4.40 -13.35
N ALA A 88 9.42 -5.57 -13.01
CA ALA A 88 10.39 -5.72 -11.93
C ALA A 88 11.76 -5.19 -12.34
N VAL A 89 12.18 -4.12 -11.66
CA VAL A 89 13.54 -3.57 -11.68
C VAL A 89 13.92 -3.16 -10.28
N ASP A 90 15.21 -2.92 -10.05
CA ASP A 90 15.71 -2.45 -8.76
C ASP A 90 14.90 -1.25 -8.25
N GLY A 91 14.38 -1.40 -7.04
CA GLY A 91 13.56 -0.37 -6.39
C GLY A 91 12.11 -0.25 -6.88
N CYS A 92 11.62 -1.14 -7.75
CA CYS A 92 10.23 -1.18 -8.21
C CYS A 92 9.71 0.18 -8.71
N GLN A 93 10.46 0.86 -9.58
CA GLN A 93 10.12 2.23 -10.00
C GLN A 93 8.97 2.33 -11.02
N TYR A 94 8.59 1.23 -11.66
CA TYR A 94 7.58 1.25 -12.73
C TYR A 94 6.17 0.95 -12.23
N GLY A 95 6.06 0.15 -11.17
CA GLY A 95 4.80 -0.22 -10.57
C GLY A 95 5.00 -1.33 -9.55
N GLY A 96 3.99 -1.56 -8.73
CA GLY A 96 4.03 -2.58 -7.70
C GLY A 96 3.11 -2.23 -6.53
N VAL A 97 3.46 -2.79 -5.38
CA VAL A 97 2.76 -2.55 -4.12
C VAL A 97 3.74 -2.18 -3.02
N GLU A 98 3.41 -1.13 -2.25
CA GLU A 98 4.06 -0.80 -0.97
C GLU A 98 3.17 -1.28 0.17
N ILE A 99 3.72 -2.10 1.07
CA ILE A 99 3.01 -2.66 2.23
C ILE A 99 3.69 -2.17 3.52
N LYS A 100 2.97 -1.39 4.33
CA LYS A 100 3.52 -0.76 5.54
C LYS A 100 3.25 -1.59 6.80
N THR A 101 4.01 -2.66 6.99
CA THR A 101 3.93 -3.51 8.21
C THR A 101 4.84 -3.04 9.36
N ASN A 102 5.65 -2.00 9.14
CA ASN A 102 6.65 -1.47 10.05
C ASN A 102 6.08 -0.93 11.38
N LYS A 103 6.91 -0.83 12.43
CA LYS A 103 6.53 -0.18 13.70
C LYS A 103 6.36 1.33 13.52
N ASP A 104 7.32 1.96 12.84
CA ASP A 104 7.24 3.35 12.44
C ASP A 104 6.62 3.43 11.05
N GLN A 105 5.46 4.06 10.96
CA GLN A 105 4.73 4.21 9.69
C GLN A 105 5.09 5.50 8.95
N LYS A 106 6.01 6.31 9.50
CA LYS A 106 6.60 7.44 8.77
C LYS A 106 7.61 6.96 7.71
N LEU A 107 8.20 5.78 7.91
CA LEU A 107 9.13 5.15 6.98
C LEU A 107 8.39 4.52 5.80
N THR A 108 9.05 4.43 4.65
CA THR A 108 8.57 3.67 3.49
C THR A 108 8.33 2.21 3.87
N GLY A 109 7.24 1.64 3.35
CA GLY A 109 6.93 0.22 3.48
C GLY A 109 7.84 -0.67 2.65
N TYR A 110 7.62 -1.97 2.74
CA TYR A 110 8.25 -2.93 1.83
C TYR A 110 7.61 -2.79 0.45
N ARG A 111 8.43 -2.73 -0.60
CA ARG A 111 7.95 -2.63 -1.98
C ARG A 111 8.21 -3.93 -2.72
N PHE A 112 7.20 -4.40 -3.44
CA PHE A 112 7.24 -5.62 -4.25
C PHE A 112 6.68 -5.34 -5.63
N CYS A 113 7.27 -5.96 -6.63
CA CYS A 113 6.89 -5.78 -8.04
C CYS A 113 7.24 -6.99 -8.91
N ALA A 114 7.85 -8.03 -8.34
CA ALA A 114 8.26 -9.22 -9.07
C ALA A 114 7.25 -10.34 -8.84
N LYS A 115 6.95 -11.14 -9.87
CA LYS A 115 6.05 -12.31 -9.72
C LYS A 115 6.62 -13.34 -8.74
N GLU A 116 7.94 -13.37 -8.60
CA GLU A 116 8.69 -14.22 -7.66
C GLU A 116 8.43 -13.84 -6.20
N ASP A 117 7.90 -12.65 -5.93
CA ASP A 117 7.48 -12.23 -4.59
C ASP A 117 6.19 -12.94 -4.12
N ALA A 118 5.53 -13.72 -4.97
CA ALA A 118 4.39 -14.54 -4.59
C ALA A 118 4.75 -15.53 -3.47
N GLY A 119 3.90 -15.60 -2.44
CA GLY A 119 4.11 -16.39 -1.24
C GLY A 119 4.86 -15.65 -0.12
N VAL A 120 5.40 -14.45 -0.38
CA VAL A 120 5.96 -13.61 0.70
C VAL A 120 4.86 -13.24 1.69
N ARG A 121 5.16 -13.42 2.99
CA ARG A 121 4.27 -13.09 4.10
C ARG A 121 4.87 -12.02 4.98
N LEU A 122 4.07 -11.01 5.31
CA LEU A 122 4.44 -9.93 6.21
C LEU A 122 3.46 -9.85 7.38
N VAL A 123 3.98 -9.79 8.59
CA VAL A 123 3.19 -9.58 9.80
C VAL A 123 3.40 -8.16 10.32
N SER A 124 2.30 -7.42 10.46
CA SER A 124 2.33 -6.04 10.91
C SER A 124 2.75 -5.90 12.37
N LYS A 125 3.33 -4.74 12.70
CA LYS A 125 3.59 -4.32 14.09
C LYS A 125 2.43 -3.53 14.69
N ARG A 126 1.40 -3.21 13.91
CA ARG A 126 0.21 -2.40 14.28
C ARG A 126 -1.06 -3.03 13.75
N ASN A 127 -2.20 -2.57 14.23
CA ASN A 127 -3.52 -3.04 13.82
C ASN A 127 -4.06 -2.34 12.56
N ILE A 128 -3.26 -1.50 11.89
CA ILE A 128 -3.60 -0.89 10.60
C ILE A 128 -2.39 -1.10 9.68
N VAL A 129 -2.65 -1.58 8.46
CA VAL A 129 -1.67 -1.76 7.40
C VAL A 129 -2.13 -0.97 6.16
N PRO A 130 -1.50 0.17 5.88
CA PRO A 130 -1.60 0.81 4.58
C PRO A 130 -0.96 -0.08 3.51
N ILE A 131 -1.71 -0.27 2.42
CA ILE A 131 -1.31 -0.95 1.19
C ILE A 131 -1.48 0.06 0.07
N ILE A 132 -0.39 0.38 -0.62
CA ILE A 132 -0.39 1.38 -1.69
C ILE A 132 0.02 0.65 -2.96
N THR A 133 -0.94 0.42 -3.84
CA THR A 133 -0.68 -0.03 -5.20
C THR A 133 -0.33 1.18 -6.04
N TYR A 134 0.65 1.04 -6.93
CA TYR A 134 1.11 2.15 -7.75
C TYR A 134 1.58 1.69 -9.12
N ASN A 135 1.46 2.57 -10.10
CA ASN A 135 1.89 2.33 -11.46
C ASN A 135 2.29 3.63 -12.16
N ARG A 136 3.32 3.53 -13.01
CA ARG A 136 3.88 4.63 -13.80
C ARG A 136 4.00 4.29 -15.30
N VAL A 137 3.84 3.02 -15.66
CA VAL A 137 3.87 2.49 -17.05
C VAL A 137 2.84 1.39 -17.22
N TYR A 138 2.17 1.36 -18.37
CA TYR A 138 1.21 0.32 -18.72
C TYR A 138 0.18 0.13 -17.58
N PHE A 139 0.09 -1.06 -17.00
CA PHE A 139 -0.69 -1.31 -15.79
C PHE A 139 0.05 -2.28 -14.84
N THR A 140 -0.32 -2.27 -13.56
CA THR A 140 0.12 -3.25 -12.57
C THR A 140 -1.09 -3.85 -11.88
N LYS A 141 -1.16 -5.18 -11.88
CA LYS A 141 -2.10 -5.98 -11.12
C LYS A 141 -1.45 -6.48 -9.84
N THR A 142 -2.15 -6.33 -8.72
CA THR A 142 -1.73 -6.80 -7.40
C THR A 142 -2.83 -7.64 -6.79
N ILE A 143 -2.49 -8.85 -6.32
CA ILE A 143 -3.39 -9.74 -5.58
C ILE A 143 -2.74 -10.08 -4.25
N LEU A 144 -3.43 -9.77 -3.16
CA LEU A 144 -3.01 -10.04 -1.79
C LEU A 144 -4.08 -10.85 -1.06
N LYS A 145 -3.64 -11.63 -0.08
CA LYS A 145 -4.50 -12.17 0.97
C LYS A 145 -4.15 -11.53 2.30
N TYR A 146 -5.16 -11.31 3.13
CA TYR A 146 -4.97 -10.73 4.45
C TYR A 146 -5.86 -11.39 5.49
N ARG A 147 -5.36 -11.44 6.73
CA ARG A 147 -6.11 -11.88 7.91
C ARG A 147 -5.52 -11.26 9.18
N ILE A 148 -6.22 -11.40 10.29
CA ILE A 148 -5.64 -11.22 11.62
C ILE A 148 -4.55 -12.29 11.78
N ALA A 149 -3.35 -11.88 12.16
CA ALA A 149 -2.25 -12.79 12.42
C ALA A 149 -2.62 -13.74 13.58
N PRO A 150 -2.29 -15.04 13.49
CA PRO A 150 -2.50 -16.01 14.56
C PRO A 150 -1.90 -15.58 15.90
#